data_AF-A0A7S1YF86-F1
#
_entry.id   AF-A0A7S1YF86-F1
#
_cell.length_a   1.000
_cell.length_b   1.000
_cell.length_c   1.000
_cell.angle_alpha   90.00
_cell.angle_beta   90.00
_cell.angle_gamma   90.00
#
_symmetry.space_group_name_H-M   'P 1'
#
loop_
_entity.id
_entity.type
_entity.pdbx_description
1 polymer ?
#
loop_
_entity_poly.entity_id
_entity_poly.type
_entity_poly.pdbx_seq_one_letter_code
_entity_poly.pdbx_strand_id
1 'polypeptide(L)'
;TKTARSDDDFISTAVSLGSLSWMSSLLSRPTSLGRSWLTTLIHSHSDASSLATEDSTFAQFVCVDEFPAAEQPPKAFASAKPTQVICEAHSEEECESLSEPTSALTVASLLAQMKAGSDDPTVLKRSFGELSYLLWNDNTISPDAAAESVQVVVEAITKHSADPQLLGYGCSALAWLTSSVDLDSSTVLQDVHAVQVVVNSMRDHPNVDLVQESGSKALVALAEKSGGSIRDIVKAGGISVVTSAMTENPGHEQIQEYGCKVLAVLAEVDPTVRTSISRAGGVAAIASALKRHSQSGCVQRNGCFAYRWLSVDCCSCIRAVGGFELVQEAKRNFPDDSTLQAHAEKVLSSTHCNAFTQELPISSHHHKLLTRLRHGLFNQELGAL
;
A
#
# COMPACT_ATOMS: atom_id res chain seq x y z
N THR A 1 20.49 -26.97 42.08
CA THR A 1 19.91 -27.98 42.99
C THR A 1 18.47 -27.60 43.27
N LYS A 2 17.57 -28.60 43.26
CA LYS A 2 16.11 -28.51 43.32
C LYS A 2 15.57 -27.52 44.38
N THR A 3 14.57 -26.73 44.01
CA THR A 3 13.23 -26.72 44.65
C THR A 3 12.30 -25.82 43.84
N ALA A 4 11.18 -26.39 43.41
CA ALA A 4 10.05 -25.65 42.86
C ALA A 4 9.46 -24.75 43.96
N ARG A 5 9.38 -23.45 43.68
CA ARG A 5 8.48 -22.51 44.37
C ARG A 5 7.73 -21.76 43.27
N SER A 6 6.42 -21.69 43.48
CA SER A 6 5.37 -21.29 42.55
C SER A 6 5.66 -19.99 41.80
N ASP A 7 5.32 -19.98 40.51
CA ASP A 7 5.48 -18.86 39.59
C ASP A 7 4.74 -17.57 40.07
N ASP A 8 3.80 -17.69 41.01
CA ASP A 8 3.03 -16.57 41.57
C ASP A 8 3.86 -15.60 42.44
N ASP A 9 4.90 -16.07 43.13
CA ASP A 9 5.75 -15.19 43.98
C ASP A 9 6.69 -14.30 43.15
N PHE A 10 7.03 -14.75 41.93
CA PHE A 10 7.87 -13.98 41.00
C PHE A 10 7.09 -12.83 40.36
N ILE A 11 5.77 -13.04 40.14
CA ILE A 11 4.87 -12.07 39.51
C ILE A 11 4.56 -10.91 40.45
N SER A 12 4.35 -11.17 41.75
CA SER A 12 4.11 -10.12 42.75
C SER A 12 5.31 -9.17 42.92
N THR A 13 6.53 -9.69 42.83
CA THR A 13 7.74 -8.87 43.01
C THR A 13 8.05 -8.02 41.77
N ALA A 14 7.79 -8.54 40.56
CA ALA A 14 8.06 -7.85 39.29
C ALA A 14 7.13 -6.64 39.03
N VAL A 15 5.92 -6.65 39.59
CA VAL A 15 4.97 -5.52 39.46
C VAL A 15 5.32 -4.36 40.42
N SER A 16 6.04 -4.63 41.52
CA SER A 16 6.44 -3.56 42.47
C SER A 16 7.71 -2.79 42.06
N LEU A 17 8.50 -3.32 41.13
CA LEU A 17 9.72 -2.67 40.62
C LEU A 17 9.48 -2.27 39.16
N GLY A 18 8.99 -1.04 38.96
CA GLY A 18 8.60 -0.47 37.67
C GLY A 18 9.72 -0.35 36.63
N SER A 19 10.09 -1.49 36.03
CA SER A 19 11.06 -1.58 34.95
C SER A 19 10.36 -2.13 33.70
N LEU A 20 9.96 -1.25 32.78
CA LEU A 20 9.31 -1.60 31.50
C LEU A 20 10.31 -2.08 30.41
N SER A 21 11.60 -2.19 30.73
CA SER A 21 12.65 -2.54 29.75
C SER A 21 12.65 -4.03 29.36
N TRP A 22 12.22 -4.93 30.25
CA TRP A 22 12.24 -6.38 29.98
C TRP A 22 11.10 -6.84 29.07
N MET A 23 9.94 -6.17 29.12
CA MET A 23 8.77 -6.48 28.29
C MET A 23 9.03 -6.17 26.80
N SER A 24 9.82 -5.13 26.50
CA SER A 24 10.25 -4.80 25.14
C SER A 24 11.14 -5.89 24.52
N SER A 25 11.97 -6.56 25.31
CA SER A 25 12.86 -7.62 24.82
C SER A 25 12.11 -8.94 24.56
N LEU A 26 11.01 -9.21 25.28
CA LEU A 26 10.19 -10.40 25.04
C LEU A 26 9.35 -10.28 23.75
N LEU A 27 8.86 -9.07 23.43
CA LEU A 27 8.10 -8.78 22.21
C LEU A 27 8.95 -8.83 20.93
N SER A 28 10.28 -8.90 21.05
CA SER A 28 11.21 -8.89 19.93
C SER A 28 11.66 -10.29 19.48
N ARG A 29 11.14 -11.38 20.07
CA ARG A 29 11.50 -12.76 19.70
C ARG A 29 10.35 -13.49 18.98
N PRO A 30 10.61 -14.13 17.82
CA PRO A 30 9.58 -14.85 17.08
C PRO A 30 9.49 -16.30 17.58
N THR A 31 8.77 -16.54 18.67
CA THR A 31 8.33 -17.90 19.02
C THR A 31 6.88 -17.90 19.50
N SER A 32 6.15 -18.95 19.12
CA SER A 32 4.71 -19.16 19.36
C SER A 32 4.25 -19.08 20.82
N LEU A 33 5.18 -19.11 21.79
CA LEU A 33 4.91 -18.97 23.21
C LEU A 33 4.49 -17.54 23.62
N GLY A 34 4.97 -16.49 22.94
CA GLY A 34 4.64 -15.10 23.30
C GLY A 34 3.19 -14.72 23.03
N ARG A 35 2.55 -15.34 22.03
CA ARG A 35 1.13 -15.09 21.69
C ARG A 35 0.16 -15.76 22.67
N SER A 36 0.52 -16.93 23.21
CA SER A 36 -0.26 -17.64 24.24
C SER A 36 -0.26 -16.91 25.59
N TRP A 37 0.86 -16.24 25.91
CA TRP A 37 1.01 -15.42 27.12
C TRP A 37 0.07 -14.21 27.12
N LEU A 38 -0.05 -13.51 25.98
CA LEU A 38 -0.92 -12.35 25.81
C LEU A 38 -2.41 -12.70 25.92
N THR A 39 -2.82 -13.84 25.36
CA THR A 39 -4.21 -14.31 25.49
C THR A 39 -4.56 -14.71 26.94
N THR A 40 -3.63 -15.31 27.69
CA THR A 40 -3.89 -15.74 29.07
C THR A 40 -3.97 -14.54 30.03
N LEU A 41 -3.13 -13.51 29.83
CA LEU A 41 -3.12 -12.30 30.64
C LEU A 41 -4.39 -11.44 30.46
N ILE A 42 -4.96 -11.46 29.25
CA ILE A 42 -6.23 -10.78 28.92
C ILE A 42 -7.42 -11.53 29.55
N HIS A 43 -7.37 -12.86 29.62
CA HIS A 43 -8.44 -13.66 30.25
C HIS A 43 -8.40 -13.65 31.79
N SER A 44 -7.28 -13.30 32.43
CA SER A 44 -7.18 -13.26 33.90
C SER A 44 -7.61 -11.91 34.53
N HIS A 45 -7.89 -10.88 33.72
CA HIS A 45 -8.23 -9.53 34.21
C HIS A 45 -9.64 -9.05 33.80
N SER A 46 -10.54 -9.95 33.40
CA SER A 46 -11.93 -9.60 33.08
C SER A 46 -12.82 -9.28 34.29
N ASP A 47 -12.34 -9.47 35.53
CA ASP A 47 -13.09 -9.15 36.76
C ASP A 47 -12.33 -8.16 37.65
N ALA A 48 -12.38 -6.88 37.31
CA ALA A 48 -12.02 -5.80 38.25
C ALA A 48 -12.73 -4.48 37.88
N SER A 49 -14.04 -4.42 38.11
CA SER A 49 -14.88 -3.23 37.98
C SER A 49 -14.71 -2.22 39.13
N SER A 50 -13.52 -2.15 39.76
CA SER A 50 -13.24 -1.18 40.82
C SER A 50 -11.77 -0.78 40.83
N LEU A 51 -11.42 0.24 40.04
CA LEU A 51 -10.24 1.11 40.23
C LEU A 51 -10.34 2.28 39.23
N ALA A 52 -11.41 3.06 39.36
CA ALA A 52 -11.46 4.41 38.82
C ALA A 52 -11.06 5.36 39.96
N THR A 53 -9.81 5.84 39.97
CA THR A 53 -9.39 7.13 40.52
C THR A 53 -7.88 7.33 40.32
N GLU A 54 -7.55 8.44 39.65
CA GLU A 54 -6.30 9.21 39.75
C GLU A 54 -4.96 8.50 39.45
N ASP A 55 -4.61 8.37 38.15
CA ASP A 55 -3.34 8.91 37.61
C ASP A 55 -3.27 8.77 36.07
N SER A 56 -3.06 9.91 35.40
CA SER A 56 -3.23 10.09 33.96
C SER A 56 -1.99 9.73 33.14
N THR A 57 -1.62 8.45 33.11
CA THR A 57 -0.59 7.96 32.14
C THR A 57 -0.82 6.53 31.63
N PHE A 58 -1.79 5.79 32.16
CA PHE A 58 -2.08 4.41 31.72
C PHE A 58 -3.26 4.29 30.73
N ALA A 59 -4.11 5.32 30.63
CA ALA A 59 -5.28 5.35 29.75
C ALA A 59 -4.98 5.69 28.27
N GLN A 60 -3.70 5.88 27.88
CA GLN A 60 -3.31 6.19 26.49
C GLN A 60 -2.78 4.98 25.69
N PHE A 61 -2.65 3.80 26.31
CA PHE A 61 -2.04 2.63 25.66
C PHE A 61 -2.96 1.41 25.48
N VAL A 62 -4.23 1.50 25.90
CA VAL A 62 -5.22 0.43 25.68
C VAL A 62 -6.56 1.06 25.26
N CYS A 63 -6.60 1.63 24.05
CA CYS A 63 -7.80 1.64 23.24
C CYS A 63 -7.64 0.54 22.21
N VAL A 64 -7.84 -0.70 22.64
CA VAL A 64 -8.31 -1.75 21.72
C VAL A 64 -9.81 -1.52 21.67
N ASP A 65 -10.23 -0.52 20.89
CA ASP A 65 -11.64 -0.39 20.56
C ASP A 65 -12.03 -1.66 19.80
N GLU A 66 -13.09 -2.28 20.30
CA GLU A 66 -13.77 -3.43 19.73
C GLU A 66 -13.80 -3.31 18.20
N PHE A 67 -13.24 -4.32 17.51
CA PHE A 67 -13.47 -4.49 16.09
C PHE A 67 -14.98 -4.44 15.86
N PRO A 68 -15.51 -3.47 15.09
CA PRO A 68 -16.89 -3.55 14.64
C PRO A 68 -17.04 -4.88 13.91
N ALA A 69 -18.02 -5.67 14.32
CA ALA A 69 -18.35 -6.94 13.72
C ALA A 69 -18.41 -6.79 12.20
N ALA A 70 -17.50 -7.48 11.51
CA ALA A 70 -17.52 -7.82 10.08
C ALA A 70 -18.48 -6.99 9.22
N GLU A 71 -18.24 -5.68 9.10
CA GLU A 71 -18.78 -4.91 7.99
C GLU A 71 -17.98 -5.31 6.76
N GLN A 72 -18.70 -5.68 5.69
CA GLN A 72 -18.12 -6.12 4.42
C GLN A 72 -17.00 -5.18 3.98
N PRO A 73 -15.88 -5.70 3.43
CA PRO A 73 -14.77 -4.85 3.00
C PRO A 73 -15.30 -3.78 2.04
N PRO A 74 -14.94 -2.50 2.25
CA PRO A 74 -15.44 -1.41 1.44
C PRO A 74 -15.09 -1.68 -0.03
N LYS A 75 -16.09 -1.56 -0.91
CA LYS A 75 -15.96 -1.69 -2.37
C LYS A 75 -15.04 -0.58 -2.92
N ALA A 76 -13.74 -0.67 -2.69
CA ALA A 76 -12.73 0.29 -3.15
C ALA A 76 -12.52 0.28 -4.68
N PHE A 77 -13.19 -0.64 -5.38
CA PHE A 77 -13.16 -0.82 -6.84
C PHE A 77 -14.39 -0.24 -7.56
N ALA A 78 -15.32 0.42 -6.86
CA ALA A 78 -16.66 0.71 -7.36
C ALA A 78 -16.91 2.16 -7.84
N SER A 79 -16.06 2.71 -8.71
CA SER A 79 -16.37 4.00 -9.35
C SER A 79 -16.54 3.96 -10.88
N ALA A 80 -16.25 2.86 -11.57
CA ALA A 80 -16.54 2.74 -13.00
C ALA A 80 -16.79 1.28 -13.44
N LYS A 81 -17.74 1.08 -14.37
CA LYS A 81 -17.90 -0.21 -15.07
C LYS A 81 -16.58 -0.53 -15.79
N PRO A 82 -16.10 -1.79 -15.84
CA PRO A 82 -14.96 -2.17 -16.68
C PRO A 82 -15.15 -1.73 -18.12
N THR A 83 -16.38 -1.75 -18.63
CA THR A 83 -16.75 -1.22 -19.95
C THR A 83 -16.71 0.31 -20.06
N GLN A 84 -16.88 1.08 -18.97
CA GLN A 84 -16.66 2.54 -18.99
C GLN A 84 -15.17 2.90 -18.96
N VAL A 85 -14.35 2.18 -18.20
CA VAL A 85 -12.89 2.34 -18.18
C VAL A 85 -12.25 1.96 -19.53
N ILE A 86 -12.93 1.12 -20.32
CA ILE A 86 -12.47 0.65 -21.63
C ILE A 86 -13.07 1.48 -22.79
N CYS A 87 -14.27 2.05 -22.66
CA CYS A 87 -14.93 2.82 -23.73
C CYS A 87 -14.63 4.34 -23.72
N GLU A 88 -14.14 4.93 -22.63
CA GLU A 88 -13.83 6.38 -22.60
C GLU A 88 -12.57 6.76 -23.41
N ALA A 89 -11.80 5.77 -23.89
CA ALA A 89 -10.57 5.97 -24.67
C ALA A 89 -10.71 5.82 -26.20
N HIS A 90 -11.86 5.39 -26.75
CA HIS A 90 -12.00 5.11 -28.19
C HIS A 90 -13.38 5.50 -28.77
N SER A 91 -13.39 5.80 -30.08
CA SER A 91 -14.57 6.17 -30.88
C SER A 91 -15.68 5.11 -30.82
N GLU A 92 -16.94 5.56 -30.85
CA GLU A 92 -18.17 4.75 -30.71
C GLU A 92 -18.22 3.46 -31.57
N GLU A 93 -17.47 3.38 -32.69
CA GLU A 93 -17.38 2.21 -33.56
C GLU A 93 -16.65 0.98 -32.95
N GLU A 94 -15.72 1.13 -32.00
CA GLU A 94 -14.98 -0.04 -31.44
C GLU A 94 -15.70 -0.68 -30.25
N CYS A 95 -16.50 0.08 -29.48
CA CYS A 95 -17.32 -0.46 -28.40
C CYS A 95 -18.51 -1.30 -28.90
N GLU A 96 -18.93 -1.14 -30.16
CA GLU A 96 -19.94 -2.00 -30.80
C GLU A 96 -19.46 -3.45 -31.00
N SER A 97 -18.15 -3.71 -30.92
CA SER A 97 -17.57 -5.05 -31.02
C SER A 97 -17.47 -5.82 -29.69
N LEU A 98 -17.74 -5.16 -28.57
CA LEU A 98 -17.81 -5.74 -27.22
C LEU A 98 -19.27 -5.97 -26.83
N SER A 99 -19.94 -6.90 -27.51
CA SER A 99 -21.29 -7.33 -27.17
C SER A 99 -21.39 -7.83 -25.72
N GLU A 100 -22.51 -7.56 -25.04
CA GLU A 100 -22.79 -8.10 -23.70
C GLU A 100 -22.48 -9.61 -23.66
N PRO A 101 -21.73 -10.10 -22.65
CA PRO A 101 -21.34 -11.49 -22.61
C PRO A 101 -22.58 -12.38 -22.50
N THR A 102 -22.72 -13.29 -23.45
CA THR A 102 -23.74 -14.33 -23.44
C THR A 102 -23.69 -15.10 -22.11
N SER A 103 -24.86 -15.48 -21.59
CA SER A 103 -25.12 -16.09 -20.27
C SER A 103 -24.42 -17.44 -19.96
N ALA A 104 -23.34 -17.79 -20.67
CA ALA A 104 -22.58 -19.03 -20.52
C ALA A 104 -21.05 -18.81 -20.37
N LEU A 105 -20.58 -17.56 -20.29
CA LEU A 105 -19.14 -17.27 -20.14
C LEU A 105 -18.66 -17.62 -18.71
N THR A 106 -17.67 -18.49 -18.62
CA THR A 106 -17.00 -18.85 -17.35
C THR A 106 -15.50 -18.59 -17.43
N VAL A 107 -14.84 -18.38 -16.29
CA VAL A 107 -13.37 -18.26 -16.22
C VAL A 107 -12.68 -19.45 -16.91
N ALA A 108 -13.19 -20.67 -16.70
CA ALA A 108 -12.64 -21.87 -17.33
C ALA A 108 -12.73 -21.83 -18.87
N SER A 109 -13.87 -21.36 -19.42
CA SER A 109 -14.01 -21.20 -20.88
C SER A 109 -13.07 -20.14 -21.44
N LEU A 110 -12.85 -19.03 -20.72
CA LEU A 110 -11.90 -17.98 -21.11
C LEU A 110 -10.47 -18.50 -21.05
N LEU A 111 -10.10 -19.26 -20.03
CA LEU A 111 -8.77 -19.88 -19.94
C LEU A 111 -8.50 -20.82 -21.12
N ALA A 112 -9.48 -21.62 -21.51
CA ALA A 112 -9.35 -22.49 -22.68
C ALA A 112 -9.17 -21.67 -23.97
N GLN A 113 -9.92 -20.57 -24.14
CA GLN A 113 -9.78 -19.66 -25.28
C GLN A 113 -8.41 -18.97 -25.32
N MET A 114 -7.94 -18.44 -24.20
CA MET A 114 -6.63 -17.78 -24.10
C MET A 114 -5.48 -18.75 -24.42
N LYS A 115 -5.57 -20.00 -23.95
CA LYS A 115 -4.57 -21.03 -24.26
C LYS A 115 -4.58 -21.44 -25.74
N ALA A 116 -5.77 -21.68 -26.30
CA ALA A 116 -5.91 -22.06 -27.71
C ALA A 116 -5.51 -20.92 -28.66
N GLY A 117 -5.80 -19.67 -28.28
CA GLY A 117 -5.51 -18.45 -29.03
C GLY A 117 -4.22 -17.75 -28.60
N SER A 118 -3.26 -18.44 -27.98
CA SER A 118 -2.06 -17.80 -27.41
C SER A 118 -1.16 -17.07 -28.43
N ASP A 119 -1.33 -17.34 -29.72
CA ASP A 119 -0.62 -16.66 -30.82
C ASP A 119 -1.38 -15.45 -31.38
N ASP A 120 -2.67 -15.28 -31.07
CA ASP A 120 -3.51 -14.22 -31.64
C ASP A 120 -3.80 -13.11 -30.60
N PRO A 121 -3.17 -11.92 -30.73
CA PRO A 121 -3.41 -10.81 -29.83
C PRO A 121 -4.88 -10.36 -29.78
N THR A 122 -5.64 -10.54 -30.87
CA THR A 122 -7.05 -10.14 -30.93
C THR A 122 -7.91 -10.99 -30.00
N VAL A 123 -7.67 -12.30 -30.00
CA VAL A 123 -8.34 -13.25 -29.09
C VAL A 123 -7.96 -12.93 -27.65
N LEU A 124 -6.67 -12.75 -27.38
CA LEU A 124 -6.17 -12.46 -26.04
C LEU A 124 -6.75 -11.15 -25.46
N LYS A 125 -6.77 -10.07 -26.26
CA LYS A 125 -7.36 -8.78 -25.85
C LYS A 125 -8.83 -8.92 -25.46
N ARG A 126 -9.63 -9.59 -26.30
CA ARG A 126 -11.04 -9.86 -26.00
C ARG A 126 -11.18 -10.67 -24.71
N SER A 127 -10.44 -11.77 -24.58
CA SER A 127 -10.52 -12.64 -23.41
C SER A 127 -10.10 -11.94 -22.12
N PHE A 128 -9.10 -11.05 -22.14
CA PHE A 128 -8.72 -10.25 -20.97
C PHE A 128 -9.77 -9.24 -20.55
N GLY A 129 -10.43 -8.59 -21.52
CA GLY A 129 -11.56 -7.70 -21.28
C GLY A 129 -12.74 -8.45 -20.64
N GLU A 130 -13.10 -9.60 -21.22
CA GLU A 130 -14.18 -10.46 -20.71
C GLU A 130 -13.86 -11.01 -19.32
N LEU A 131 -12.60 -11.41 -19.07
CA LEU A 131 -12.15 -11.87 -17.75
C LEU A 131 -12.27 -10.76 -16.71
N SER A 132 -11.81 -9.56 -17.03
CA SER A 132 -11.92 -8.39 -16.16
C SER A 132 -13.38 -8.06 -15.83
N TYR A 133 -14.27 -8.16 -16.83
CA TYR A 133 -15.70 -7.92 -16.65
C TYR A 133 -16.37 -8.99 -15.76
N LEU A 134 -16.05 -10.26 -15.97
CA LEU A 134 -16.57 -11.35 -15.14
C LEU A 134 -16.13 -11.16 -13.68
N LEU A 135 -14.84 -10.94 -13.43
CA LEU A 135 -14.31 -10.74 -12.07
C LEU A 135 -14.94 -9.53 -11.38
N TRP A 136 -15.20 -8.45 -12.12
CA TRP A 136 -15.88 -7.28 -11.55
C TRP A 136 -17.32 -7.55 -11.12
N ASN A 137 -18.09 -8.31 -11.92
CA ASN A 137 -19.49 -8.62 -11.61
C ASN A 137 -19.63 -9.71 -10.56
N ASP A 138 -18.80 -10.74 -10.67
CA ASP A 138 -18.82 -11.92 -9.82
C ASP A 138 -17.38 -12.29 -9.46
N ASN A 139 -16.96 -11.88 -8.26
CA ASN A 139 -15.62 -12.14 -7.72
C ASN A 139 -15.41 -13.62 -7.34
N THR A 140 -16.32 -14.53 -7.70
CA THR A 140 -16.18 -15.95 -7.39
C THR A 140 -15.27 -16.67 -8.40
N ILE A 141 -13.97 -16.59 -8.16
CA ILE A 141 -12.97 -17.40 -8.86
C ILE A 141 -12.24 -18.27 -7.83
N SER A 142 -12.01 -19.55 -8.14
CA SER A 142 -11.25 -20.42 -7.25
C SER A 142 -9.77 -20.01 -7.25
N PRO A 143 -9.03 -20.23 -6.14
CA PRO A 143 -7.60 -19.94 -6.09
C PRO A 143 -6.79 -20.61 -7.21
N ASP A 144 -7.12 -21.85 -7.54
CA ASP A 144 -6.44 -22.59 -8.61
C ASP A 144 -6.69 -21.95 -10.00
N ALA A 145 -7.94 -21.57 -10.29
CA ALA A 145 -8.28 -20.91 -11.55
C ALA A 145 -7.68 -19.51 -11.65
N ALA A 146 -7.61 -18.79 -10.52
CA ALA A 146 -6.96 -17.49 -10.46
C ALA A 146 -5.44 -17.59 -10.69
N ALA A 147 -4.79 -18.57 -10.05
CA ALA A 147 -3.36 -18.83 -10.25
C ALA A 147 -3.03 -19.18 -11.72
N GLU A 148 -3.82 -20.06 -12.32
CA GLU A 148 -3.69 -20.43 -13.73
C GLU A 148 -3.96 -19.24 -14.67
N SER A 149 -4.95 -18.41 -14.34
CA SER A 149 -5.25 -17.19 -15.12
C SER A 149 -4.11 -16.19 -15.05
N VAL A 150 -3.52 -15.97 -13.87
CA VAL A 150 -2.35 -15.11 -13.73
C VAL A 150 -1.21 -15.60 -14.60
N GLN A 151 -0.93 -16.91 -14.60
CA GLN A 151 0.11 -17.49 -15.43
C GLN A 151 -0.12 -17.23 -16.93
N VAL A 152 -1.32 -17.56 -17.43
CA VAL A 152 -1.67 -17.38 -18.85
C VAL A 152 -1.59 -15.91 -19.26
N VAL A 153 -2.06 -14.99 -18.41
CA VAL A 153 -2.01 -13.55 -18.69
C VAL A 153 -0.56 -13.07 -18.75
N VAL A 154 0.30 -13.46 -17.80
CA VAL A 154 1.70 -13.03 -17.80
C VAL A 154 2.48 -13.60 -18.98
N GLU A 155 2.25 -14.87 -19.34
CA GLU A 155 2.87 -15.49 -20.52
C GLU A 155 2.47 -14.75 -21.80
N ALA A 156 1.20 -14.38 -21.93
CA ALA A 156 0.69 -13.62 -23.06
C ALA A 156 1.27 -12.19 -23.14
N ILE A 157 1.33 -11.46 -22.03
CA ILE A 157 1.96 -10.11 -21.98
C ILE A 157 3.44 -10.21 -22.35
N THR A 158 4.14 -11.24 -21.85
CA THR A 158 5.56 -11.47 -22.15
C THR A 158 5.78 -11.75 -23.63
N LYS A 159 4.94 -12.62 -24.22
CA LYS A 159 5.01 -13.02 -25.63
C LYS A 159 4.68 -11.87 -26.57
N HIS A 160 3.67 -11.08 -26.24
CA HIS A 160 3.14 -10.00 -27.09
C HIS A 160 3.51 -8.60 -26.55
N SER A 161 4.71 -8.46 -25.97
CA SER A 161 5.22 -7.23 -25.34
C SER A 161 5.27 -5.99 -26.26
N ALA A 162 5.11 -6.16 -27.58
CA ALA A 162 5.05 -5.08 -28.54
C ALA A 162 3.62 -4.54 -28.79
N ASP A 163 2.55 -5.24 -28.37
CA ASP A 163 1.16 -4.77 -28.51
C ASP A 163 0.70 -4.08 -27.23
N PRO A 164 0.74 -2.73 -27.16
CA PRO A 164 0.42 -2.00 -25.94
C PRO A 164 -1.04 -2.15 -25.49
N GLN A 165 -1.98 -2.39 -26.43
CA GLN A 165 -3.37 -2.64 -26.03
C GLN A 165 -3.48 -3.97 -25.28
N LEU A 166 -2.77 -5.01 -25.75
CA LEU A 166 -2.72 -6.29 -25.07
C LEU A 166 -2.09 -6.16 -23.68
N LEU A 167 -1.01 -5.38 -23.53
CA LEU A 167 -0.42 -5.14 -22.21
C LEU A 167 -1.37 -4.41 -21.28
N GLY A 168 -2.10 -3.42 -21.79
CA GLY A 168 -3.12 -2.68 -21.04
C GLY A 168 -4.22 -3.58 -20.51
N TYR A 169 -4.87 -4.34 -21.40
CA TYR A 169 -5.92 -5.29 -21.00
C TYR A 169 -5.39 -6.40 -20.08
N GLY A 170 -4.18 -6.90 -20.34
CA GLY A 170 -3.52 -7.89 -19.50
C GLY A 170 -3.22 -7.36 -18.09
N CYS A 171 -2.70 -6.14 -17.97
CA CYS A 171 -2.47 -5.50 -16.67
C CYS A 171 -3.78 -5.27 -15.91
N SER A 172 -4.85 -4.85 -16.59
CA SER A 172 -6.17 -4.72 -15.97
C SER A 172 -6.67 -6.08 -15.44
N ALA A 173 -6.56 -7.14 -16.25
CA ALA A 173 -6.95 -8.49 -15.83
C ALA A 173 -6.12 -8.96 -14.61
N LEU A 174 -4.81 -8.72 -14.61
CA LEU A 174 -3.95 -9.02 -13.46
C LEU A 174 -4.37 -8.26 -12.20
N ALA A 175 -4.75 -6.98 -12.31
CA ALA A 175 -5.21 -6.20 -11.17
C ALA A 175 -6.47 -6.81 -10.54
N TRP A 176 -7.44 -7.22 -11.37
CA TRP A 176 -8.66 -7.89 -10.90
C TRP A 176 -8.37 -9.26 -10.30
N LEU A 177 -7.63 -10.12 -10.99
CA LEU A 177 -7.26 -11.46 -10.51
C LEU A 177 -6.55 -11.40 -9.16
N THR A 178 -5.60 -10.46 -9.05
CA THR A 178 -4.84 -10.26 -7.81
C THR A 178 -5.77 -9.73 -6.71
N SER A 179 -6.76 -8.92 -7.01
CA SER A 179 -7.66 -8.35 -5.98
C SER A 179 -8.76 -9.32 -5.55
N SER A 180 -9.24 -10.17 -6.47
CA SER A 180 -10.39 -11.06 -6.24
C SER A 180 -10.09 -12.25 -5.32
N VAL A 181 -8.82 -12.65 -5.21
CA VAL A 181 -8.43 -13.83 -4.42
C VAL A 181 -7.23 -13.51 -3.54
N ASP A 182 -7.25 -14.01 -2.31
CA ASP A 182 -6.03 -14.17 -1.51
C ASP A 182 -5.23 -15.34 -2.08
N LEU A 183 -4.59 -15.10 -3.22
CA LEU A 183 -3.55 -15.99 -3.72
C LEU A 183 -2.45 -16.00 -2.66
N ASP A 184 -2.13 -17.18 -2.11
CA ASP A 184 -1.00 -17.34 -1.21
C ASP A 184 0.23 -16.75 -1.88
N SER A 185 0.60 -15.57 -1.41
CA SER A 185 1.23 -14.52 -2.24
C SER A 185 2.71 -14.78 -2.50
N SER A 186 3.20 -15.94 -2.05
CA SER A 186 4.63 -16.26 -1.99
C SER A 186 5.10 -17.24 -3.04
N THR A 187 4.22 -17.94 -3.76
CA THR A 187 4.64 -18.88 -4.81
C THR A 187 4.18 -18.41 -6.18
N VAL A 188 2.87 -18.36 -6.43
CA VAL A 188 2.36 -18.11 -7.79
C VAL A 188 2.77 -16.74 -8.35
N LEU A 189 2.65 -15.66 -7.58
CA LEU A 189 3.02 -14.32 -8.09
C LEU A 189 4.54 -14.14 -8.23
N GLN A 190 5.34 -14.84 -7.41
CA GLN A 190 6.79 -14.77 -7.44
C GLN A 190 7.39 -15.63 -8.56
N ASP A 191 6.85 -16.83 -8.77
CA ASP A 191 7.28 -17.78 -9.78
C ASP A 191 7.04 -17.26 -11.20
N VAL A 192 6.00 -16.44 -11.38
CA VAL A 192 5.55 -15.97 -12.70
C VAL A 192 6.13 -14.59 -13.05
N HIS A 193 6.95 -13.96 -12.20
CA HIS A 193 7.55 -12.64 -12.46
C HIS A 193 6.54 -11.53 -12.84
N ALA A 194 5.30 -11.59 -12.33
CA ALA A 194 4.21 -10.68 -12.70
C ALA A 194 4.60 -9.20 -12.51
N VAL A 195 5.27 -8.87 -11.40
CA VAL A 195 5.79 -7.52 -11.12
C VAL A 195 6.72 -7.04 -12.22
N GLN A 196 7.67 -7.87 -12.67
CA GLN A 196 8.65 -7.49 -13.68
C GLN A 196 7.98 -7.21 -15.02
N VAL A 197 6.98 -8.02 -15.38
CA VAL A 197 6.23 -7.88 -16.63
C VAL A 197 5.40 -6.61 -16.64
N VAL A 198 4.72 -6.28 -15.53
CA VAL A 198 3.96 -5.02 -15.42
C VAL A 198 4.91 -3.80 -15.49
N VAL A 199 6.01 -3.82 -14.73
CA VAL A 199 6.97 -2.70 -14.72
C VAL A 199 7.64 -2.52 -16.08
N ASN A 200 7.97 -3.60 -16.78
CA ASN A 200 8.52 -3.52 -18.14
C ASN A 200 7.49 -3.00 -19.14
N SER A 201 6.24 -3.45 -19.05
CA SER A 201 5.15 -2.96 -19.91
C SER A 201 5.00 -1.45 -19.81
N MET A 202 4.96 -0.92 -18.58
CA MET A 202 4.90 0.52 -18.34
C MET A 202 6.18 1.25 -18.79
N ARG A 203 7.36 0.65 -18.62
CA ARG A 203 8.63 1.26 -19.03
C ARG A 203 8.76 1.37 -20.54
N ASP A 204 8.37 0.33 -21.26
CA ASP A 204 8.58 0.22 -22.71
C ASP A 204 7.51 1.00 -23.49
N HIS A 205 6.36 1.29 -22.87
CA HIS A 205 5.24 2.04 -23.46
C HIS A 205 4.83 3.27 -22.63
N PRO A 206 5.74 4.23 -22.37
CA PRO A 206 5.50 5.37 -21.47
C PRO A 206 4.37 6.31 -21.93
N ASN A 207 4.15 6.40 -23.24
CA ASN A 207 3.17 7.30 -23.86
C ASN A 207 1.81 6.64 -24.13
N VAL A 208 1.56 5.43 -23.60
CA VAL A 208 0.27 4.75 -23.75
C VAL A 208 -0.48 4.78 -22.44
N ASP A 209 -1.46 5.68 -22.34
CA ASP A 209 -2.26 5.93 -21.13
C ASP A 209 -2.87 4.64 -20.56
N LEU A 210 -3.46 3.80 -21.42
CA LEU A 210 -4.04 2.52 -21.03
C LEU A 210 -3.03 1.61 -20.30
N VAL A 211 -1.78 1.57 -20.77
CA VAL A 211 -0.71 0.75 -20.15
C VAL A 211 -0.28 1.37 -18.82
N GLN A 212 -0.13 2.70 -18.76
CA GLN A 212 0.29 3.39 -17.54
C GLN A 212 -0.78 3.29 -16.44
N GLU A 213 -2.05 3.49 -16.77
CA GLU A 213 -3.16 3.36 -15.85
C GLU A 213 -3.29 1.92 -15.35
N SER A 214 -3.47 0.97 -16.28
CA SER A 214 -3.70 -0.43 -15.95
C SER A 214 -2.50 -1.05 -15.23
N GLY A 215 -1.29 -0.67 -15.65
CA GLY A 215 -0.05 -1.09 -15.00
C GLY A 215 0.05 -0.55 -13.57
N SER A 216 -0.22 0.75 -13.36
CA SER A 216 -0.23 1.34 -12.00
C SER A 216 -1.26 0.65 -11.11
N LYS A 217 -2.46 0.39 -11.62
CA LYS A 217 -3.51 -0.35 -10.92
C LYS A 217 -3.09 -1.77 -10.54
N ALA A 218 -2.44 -2.49 -11.46
CA ALA A 218 -1.90 -3.81 -11.19
C ALA A 218 -0.80 -3.79 -10.11
N LEU A 219 0.09 -2.78 -10.13
CA LEU A 219 1.11 -2.61 -9.10
C LEU A 219 0.51 -2.34 -7.71
N VAL A 220 -0.59 -1.59 -7.60
CA VAL A 220 -1.31 -1.43 -6.32
C VAL A 220 -1.78 -2.79 -5.80
N ALA A 221 -2.50 -3.55 -6.64
CA ALA A 221 -3.03 -4.85 -6.25
C ALA A 221 -1.92 -5.83 -5.82
N LEU A 222 -0.82 -5.85 -6.57
CA LEU A 222 0.35 -6.68 -6.24
C LEU A 222 1.01 -6.25 -4.93
N ALA A 223 1.13 -4.94 -4.68
CA ALA A 223 1.75 -4.40 -3.48
C ALA A 223 0.91 -4.65 -2.20
N GLU A 224 -0.42 -4.59 -2.30
CA GLU A 224 -1.32 -4.78 -1.16
C GLU A 224 -1.40 -6.24 -0.71
N LYS A 225 -1.08 -7.23 -1.57
CA LYS A 225 -1.11 -8.65 -1.20
C LYS A 225 0.05 -9.10 -0.32
N SER A 226 1.27 -8.63 -0.56
CA SER A 226 2.41 -9.04 0.27
C SER A 226 3.58 -8.07 0.27
N GLY A 227 4.32 -8.04 1.38
CA GLY A 227 5.60 -7.33 1.47
C GLY A 227 6.70 -7.91 0.57
N GLY A 228 6.53 -9.14 0.06
CA GLY A 228 7.41 -9.72 -0.96
C GLY A 228 7.31 -8.95 -2.27
N SER A 229 6.09 -8.75 -2.76
CA SER A 229 5.78 -8.00 -3.97
C SER A 229 6.34 -6.57 -3.91
N ILE A 230 6.24 -5.89 -2.76
CA ILE A 230 6.78 -4.53 -2.60
C ILE A 230 8.29 -4.50 -2.87
N ARG A 231 9.06 -5.43 -2.31
CA ARG A 231 10.51 -5.50 -2.58
C ARG A 231 10.80 -5.74 -4.06
N ASP A 232 10.00 -6.57 -4.71
CA ASP A 232 10.18 -6.87 -6.13
C ASP A 232 9.82 -5.66 -7.00
N ILE A 233 8.80 -4.87 -6.64
CA ILE A 233 8.45 -3.61 -7.31
C ILE A 233 9.62 -2.62 -7.23
N VAL A 234 10.21 -2.47 -6.04
CA VAL A 234 11.37 -1.60 -5.84
C VAL A 234 12.57 -2.08 -6.66
N LYS A 235 12.90 -3.37 -6.61
CA LYS A 235 14.01 -3.95 -7.38
C LYS A 235 13.82 -3.84 -8.88
N ALA A 236 12.59 -4.02 -9.37
CA ALA A 236 12.26 -3.89 -10.78
C ALA A 236 12.32 -2.44 -11.27
N GLY A 237 12.49 -1.44 -10.40
CA GLY A 237 12.52 -0.02 -10.75
C GLY A 237 11.13 0.62 -10.83
N GLY A 238 10.11 -0.01 -10.24
CA GLY A 238 8.72 0.44 -10.30
C GLY A 238 8.47 1.86 -9.77
N ILE A 239 9.23 2.30 -8.75
CA ILE A 239 9.15 3.69 -8.24
C ILE A 239 9.43 4.70 -9.36
N SER A 240 10.51 4.49 -10.12
CA SER A 240 10.90 5.40 -11.20
C SER A 240 9.89 5.40 -12.32
N VAL A 241 9.38 4.21 -12.68
CA VAL A 241 8.39 4.04 -13.75
C VAL A 241 7.08 4.74 -13.40
N VAL A 242 6.54 4.50 -12.19
CA VAL A 242 5.31 5.16 -11.71
C VAL A 242 5.49 6.67 -11.61
N THR A 243 6.62 7.13 -11.08
CA THR A 243 6.88 8.57 -10.99
C THR A 243 6.95 9.22 -12.37
N SER A 244 7.60 8.55 -13.34
CA SER A 244 7.68 9.03 -14.72
C SER A 244 6.29 9.09 -15.37
N ALA A 245 5.49 8.03 -15.21
CA ALA A 245 4.11 7.97 -15.70
C ALA A 245 3.25 9.13 -15.16
N MET A 246 3.36 9.44 -13.87
CA MET A 246 2.67 10.58 -13.26
C MET A 246 3.16 11.92 -13.83
N THR A 247 4.46 12.07 -14.10
CA THR A 247 5.02 13.33 -14.62
C THR A 247 4.70 13.54 -16.11
N GLU A 248 4.66 12.47 -16.89
CA GLU A 248 4.42 12.49 -18.34
C GLU A 248 2.92 12.61 -18.67
N ASN A 249 2.04 12.10 -17.80
CA ASN A 249 0.59 12.12 -18.00
C ASN A 249 -0.14 12.93 -16.92
N PRO A 250 0.19 14.23 -16.75
CA PRO A 250 -0.35 15.04 -15.66
C PRO A 250 -1.87 15.22 -15.74
N GLY A 251 -2.44 15.24 -16.95
CA GLY A 251 -3.87 15.45 -17.18
C GLY A 251 -4.74 14.22 -16.89
N HIS A 252 -4.16 13.03 -16.80
CA HIS A 252 -4.91 11.78 -16.67
C HIS A 252 -5.17 11.45 -15.20
N GLU A 253 -6.40 11.66 -14.73
CA GLU A 253 -6.77 11.55 -13.32
C GLU A 253 -6.45 10.18 -12.72
N GLN A 254 -6.77 9.09 -13.43
CA GLN A 254 -6.58 7.71 -12.96
C GLN A 254 -5.10 7.35 -12.83
N ILE A 255 -4.22 7.79 -13.76
CA ILE A 255 -2.77 7.62 -13.63
C ILE A 255 -2.26 8.34 -12.38
N GLN A 256 -2.77 9.55 -12.09
CA GLN A 256 -2.39 10.28 -10.89
C GLN A 256 -2.91 9.59 -9.62
N GLU A 257 -4.15 9.11 -9.63
CA GLU A 257 -4.77 8.40 -8.51
C GLU A 257 -3.99 7.13 -8.15
N TYR A 258 -3.81 6.24 -9.13
CA TYR A 258 -3.12 4.98 -8.92
C TYR A 258 -1.62 5.20 -8.69
N GLY A 259 -1.00 6.17 -9.35
CA GLY A 259 0.38 6.55 -9.09
C GLY A 259 0.60 7.00 -7.65
N CYS A 260 -0.24 7.91 -7.14
CA CYS A 260 -0.23 8.29 -5.73
C CYS A 260 -0.42 7.09 -4.79
N LYS A 261 -1.35 6.18 -5.13
CA LYS A 261 -1.64 4.99 -4.33
C LYS A 261 -0.48 4.01 -4.29
N VAL A 262 0.19 3.72 -5.43
CA VAL A 262 1.39 2.88 -5.46
C VAL A 262 2.46 3.48 -4.56
N LEU A 263 2.76 4.77 -4.72
CA LEU A 263 3.77 5.44 -3.91
C LEU A 263 3.42 5.42 -2.41
N ALA A 264 2.14 5.52 -2.06
CA ALA A 264 1.70 5.43 -0.67
C ALA A 264 1.94 4.06 -0.04
N VAL A 265 1.53 2.98 -0.73
CA VAL A 265 1.71 1.60 -0.26
C VAL A 265 3.20 1.26 -0.16
N LEU A 266 4.02 1.70 -1.11
CA LEU A 266 5.47 1.52 -1.04
C LEU A 266 6.10 2.31 0.12
N ALA A 267 5.66 3.55 0.35
CA ALA A 267 6.17 4.40 1.42
C ALA A 267 5.86 3.86 2.83
N GLU A 268 4.81 3.06 2.99
CA GLU A 268 4.45 2.47 4.28
C GLU A 268 5.54 1.54 4.83
N VAL A 269 6.25 0.82 3.95
CA VAL A 269 7.13 -0.31 4.32
C VAL A 269 8.29 0.07 5.23
N ASP A 270 9.23 0.88 4.74
CA ASP A 270 10.41 1.25 5.51
C ASP A 270 11.07 2.57 5.02
N PRO A 271 11.94 3.19 5.84
CA PRO A 271 12.59 4.45 5.51
C PRO A 271 13.47 4.44 4.24
N THR A 272 14.02 3.29 3.86
CA THR A 272 14.85 3.17 2.65
C THR A 272 14.01 3.29 1.38
N VAL A 273 12.80 2.74 1.39
CA VAL A 273 11.84 2.90 0.30
C VAL A 273 11.37 4.35 0.20
N ARG A 274 11.05 5.01 1.32
CA ARG A 274 10.68 6.44 1.35
C ARG A 274 11.78 7.34 0.76
N THR A 275 13.03 7.06 1.11
CA THR A 275 14.19 7.77 0.54
C THR A 275 14.29 7.55 -0.97
N SER A 276 14.03 6.33 -1.44
CA SER A 276 14.04 5.99 -2.87
C SER A 276 12.93 6.73 -3.63
N ILE A 277 11.73 6.81 -3.06
CA ILE A 277 10.60 7.59 -3.61
C ILE A 277 10.98 9.08 -3.72
N SER A 278 11.57 9.66 -2.67
CA SER A 278 12.01 11.05 -2.70
C SER A 278 13.07 11.30 -3.78
N ARG A 279 14.09 10.44 -3.87
CA ARG A 279 15.16 10.54 -4.87
C ARG A 279 14.66 10.37 -6.31
N ALA A 280 13.62 9.59 -6.52
CA ALA A 280 12.99 9.41 -7.82
C ALA A 280 12.09 10.59 -8.24
N GLY A 281 11.92 11.61 -7.38
CA GLY A 281 11.04 12.76 -7.64
C GLY A 281 9.58 12.52 -7.24
N GLY A 282 9.27 11.43 -6.56
CA GLY A 282 7.89 11.05 -6.20
C GLY A 282 7.18 12.10 -5.34
N VAL A 283 7.90 12.79 -4.45
CA VAL A 283 7.33 13.88 -3.63
C VAL A 283 6.80 15.02 -4.50
N ALA A 284 7.54 15.39 -5.55
CA ALA A 284 7.15 16.45 -6.48
C ALA A 284 6.02 15.99 -7.43
N ALA A 285 6.05 14.73 -7.87
CA ALA A 285 4.98 14.15 -8.66
C ALA A 285 3.64 14.15 -7.89
N ILE A 286 3.65 13.75 -6.62
CA ILE A 286 2.45 13.82 -5.75
C ILE A 286 1.97 15.27 -5.59
N ALA A 287 2.86 16.26 -5.40
CA ALA A 287 2.46 17.66 -5.32
C ALA A 287 1.78 18.14 -6.60
N SER A 288 2.34 17.77 -7.76
CA SER A 288 1.77 18.09 -9.07
C SER A 288 0.39 17.47 -9.25
N ALA A 289 0.21 16.21 -8.83
CA ALA A 289 -1.06 15.50 -8.84
C ALA A 289 -2.11 16.20 -7.96
N LEU A 290 -1.78 16.46 -6.69
CA LEU A 290 -2.65 17.14 -5.73
C LEU A 290 -3.08 18.52 -6.22
N LYS A 291 -2.15 19.28 -6.80
CA LYS A 291 -2.42 20.62 -7.30
C LYS A 291 -3.33 20.62 -8.53
N ARG A 292 -3.08 19.71 -9.49
CA ARG A 292 -3.81 19.68 -10.76
C ARG A 292 -5.21 19.09 -10.60
N HIS A 293 -5.33 18.03 -9.80
CA HIS A 293 -6.58 17.32 -9.56
C HIS A 293 -7.18 17.69 -8.20
N SER A 294 -7.27 18.99 -7.93
CA SER A 294 -7.75 19.52 -6.63
C SER A 294 -9.22 19.21 -6.34
N GLN A 295 -9.98 18.80 -7.35
CA GLN A 295 -11.39 18.40 -7.26
C GLN A 295 -11.59 16.87 -7.27
N SER A 296 -10.52 16.08 -7.46
CA SER A 296 -10.60 14.62 -7.39
C SER A 296 -10.37 14.14 -5.97
N GLY A 297 -11.44 13.70 -5.30
CA GLY A 297 -11.35 13.16 -3.94
C GLY A 297 -10.39 11.96 -3.85
N CYS A 298 -10.38 11.10 -4.87
CA CYS A 298 -9.49 9.93 -4.90
C CYS A 298 -8.01 10.33 -5.01
N VAL A 299 -7.65 11.24 -5.91
CA VAL A 299 -6.27 11.75 -6.01
C VAL A 299 -5.85 12.45 -4.73
N GLN A 300 -6.71 13.31 -4.17
CA GLN A 300 -6.40 14.02 -2.92
C GLN A 300 -6.16 13.05 -1.76
N ARG A 301 -7.03 12.05 -1.58
CA ARG A 301 -6.92 11.04 -0.54
C ARG A 301 -5.65 10.22 -0.68
N ASN A 302 -5.37 9.69 -1.86
CA ASN A 302 -4.18 8.86 -2.10
C ASN A 302 -2.88 9.67 -2.00
N GLY A 303 -2.86 10.93 -2.47
CA GLY A 303 -1.71 11.81 -2.32
C GLY A 303 -1.45 12.19 -0.86
N CYS A 304 -2.49 12.49 -0.09
CA CYS A 304 -2.38 12.73 1.36
C CYS A 304 -1.92 11.46 2.11
N PHE A 305 -2.39 10.27 1.69
CA PHE A 305 -1.92 8.99 2.22
C PHE A 305 -0.41 8.79 1.97
N ALA A 306 0.07 9.07 0.76
CA ALA A 306 1.49 9.01 0.45
C ALA A 306 2.31 10.00 1.30
N TYR A 307 1.83 11.24 1.42
CA TYR A 307 2.50 12.26 2.23
C TYR A 307 2.51 11.92 3.72
N ARG A 308 1.50 11.22 4.25
CA ARG A 308 1.51 10.76 5.64
C ARG A 308 2.77 9.95 5.94
N TRP A 309 3.10 8.98 5.08
CA TRP A 309 4.29 8.15 5.27
C TRP A 309 5.58 8.88 4.93
N LEU A 310 5.59 9.65 3.84
CA LEU A 310 6.76 10.41 3.43
C LEU A 310 7.12 11.52 4.42
N SER A 311 6.16 12.07 5.17
CA SER A 311 6.41 13.12 6.15
C SER A 311 7.30 12.67 7.31
N VAL A 312 7.38 11.37 7.58
CA VAL A 312 8.25 10.83 8.64
C VAL A 312 9.73 11.10 8.35
N ASP A 313 10.16 10.96 7.09
CA ASP A 313 11.57 11.03 6.69
C ASP A 313 11.89 12.17 5.70
N CYS A 314 10.88 12.72 5.02
CA CYS A 314 11.01 13.65 3.90
C CYS A 314 10.25 14.98 4.09
N CYS A 315 10.03 15.42 5.35
CA CYS A 315 9.40 16.71 5.68
C CYS A 315 9.96 17.91 4.89
N SER A 316 11.29 17.99 4.74
CA SER A 316 11.96 19.08 4.02
C SER A 316 11.63 19.07 2.53
N CYS A 317 11.51 17.88 1.93
CA CYS A 317 11.14 17.72 0.53
C CYS A 317 9.68 18.11 0.29
N ILE A 318 8.77 17.70 1.19
CA ILE A 318 7.34 18.07 1.13
C ILE A 318 7.20 19.59 1.26
N ARG A 319 7.94 20.22 2.18
CA ARG A 319 7.95 21.69 2.31
C ARG A 319 8.45 22.39 1.03
N ALA A 320 9.53 21.88 0.44
CA ALA A 320 10.12 22.49 -0.75
C ALA A 320 9.17 22.55 -1.95
N VAL A 321 8.22 21.61 -2.05
CA VAL A 321 7.21 21.58 -3.11
C VAL A 321 5.88 22.24 -2.73
N GLY A 322 5.79 22.88 -1.56
CA GLY A 322 4.54 23.47 -1.06
C GLY A 322 3.48 22.42 -0.69
N GLY A 323 3.90 21.20 -0.34
CA GLY A 323 3.01 20.07 -0.12
C GLY A 323 2.11 20.23 1.11
N PHE A 324 2.53 20.98 2.12
CA PHE A 324 1.72 21.22 3.31
C PHE A 324 0.52 22.13 3.02
N GLU A 325 0.71 23.15 2.17
CA GLU A 325 -0.34 24.04 1.72
C GLU A 325 -1.37 23.27 0.88
N LEU A 326 -0.90 22.38 -0.01
CA LEU A 326 -1.78 21.50 -0.79
C LEU A 326 -2.60 20.57 0.10
N VAL A 327 -2.01 20.00 1.14
CA VAL A 327 -2.74 19.15 2.11
C VAL A 327 -3.78 19.95 2.90
N GLN A 328 -3.48 21.21 3.27
CA GLN A 328 -4.48 22.08 3.89
C GLN A 328 -5.63 22.41 2.95
N GLU A 329 -5.34 22.65 1.67
CA GLU A 329 -6.36 22.87 0.64
C GLU A 329 -7.24 21.63 0.44
N ALA A 330 -6.63 20.44 0.32
CA ALA A 330 -7.34 19.16 0.26
C ALA A 330 -8.30 18.99 1.45
N LYS A 331 -7.81 19.27 2.66
CA LYS A 331 -8.60 19.20 3.90
C LYS A 331 -9.83 20.12 3.87
N ARG A 332 -9.71 21.31 3.26
CA ARG A 332 -10.82 22.27 3.12
C ARG A 332 -11.81 21.88 2.03
N ASN A 333 -11.32 21.33 0.92
CA ASN A 333 -12.15 20.96 -0.23
C ASN A 333 -12.97 19.68 0.02
N PHE A 334 -12.47 18.78 0.88
CA PHE A 334 -13.11 17.49 1.16
C PHE A 334 -13.38 17.28 2.67
N PRO A 335 -14.24 18.10 3.30
CA PRO A 335 -14.51 18.01 4.73
C PRO A 335 -15.16 16.68 5.14
N ASP A 336 -15.93 16.06 4.24
CA ASP A 336 -16.69 14.84 4.50
C ASP A 336 -15.89 13.54 4.26
N ASP A 337 -14.70 13.61 3.65
CA ASP A 337 -13.84 12.44 3.46
C ASP A 337 -13.00 12.17 4.71
N SER A 338 -13.55 11.39 5.64
CA SER A 338 -12.91 11.04 6.91
C SER A 338 -11.50 10.45 6.75
N THR A 339 -11.26 9.66 5.70
CA THR A 339 -9.95 9.04 5.45
C THR A 339 -8.91 10.06 5.01
N LEU A 340 -9.29 10.98 4.12
CA LEU A 340 -8.46 12.10 3.70
C LEU A 340 -8.16 13.01 4.89
N GLN A 341 -9.17 13.35 5.70
CA GLN A 341 -9.00 14.20 6.90
C GLN A 341 -7.96 13.60 7.86
N ALA A 342 -8.05 12.30 8.16
CA ALA A 342 -7.11 11.61 9.04
C ALA A 342 -5.67 11.61 8.49
N HIS A 343 -5.50 11.40 7.18
CA HIS A 343 -4.18 11.48 6.54
C HIS A 343 -3.61 12.90 6.58
N ALA A 344 -4.43 13.90 6.22
CA ALA A 344 -4.04 15.30 6.22
C ALA A 344 -3.59 15.77 7.61
N GLU A 345 -4.30 15.40 8.68
CA GLU A 345 -3.92 15.74 10.05
C GLU A 345 -2.57 15.14 10.46
N LYS A 346 -2.30 13.90 10.05
CA LYS A 346 -1.01 13.27 10.33
C LYS A 346 0.14 13.98 9.60
N VAL A 347 -0.08 14.42 8.36
CA VAL A 347 0.90 15.21 7.61
C VAL A 347 1.10 16.58 8.27
N LEU A 348 0.04 17.29 8.62
CA LEU A 348 0.15 18.64 9.16
C LEU A 348 0.75 18.67 10.57
N SER A 349 0.49 17.67 11.41
CA SER A 349 1.16 17.55 12.72
C SER A 349 2.68 17.32 12.60
N SER A 350 3.16 16.73 11.51
CA SER A 350 4.61 16.57 11.25
C SER A 350 5.35 17.90 11.04
N THR A 351 4.64 18.97 10.63
CA THR A 351 5.24 20.29 10.41
C THR A 351 5.84 20.89 11.68
N HIS A 352 5.22 20.62 12.83
CA HIS A 352 5.61 21.16 14.13
C HIS A 352 6.79 20.41 14.76
N CYS A 353 7.01 19.15 14.40
CA CYS A 353 8.06 18.32 15.00
C CYS A 353 9.48 18.70 14.53
N ASN A 354 9.62 19.31 13.35
CA ASN A 354 10.91 19.69 12.77
C ASN A 354 11.17 21.21 12.66
N ALA A 355 10.24 22.07 13.06
CA ALA A 355 10.51 23.51 13.17
C ALA A 355 11.54 23.79 14.29
N PHE A 356 11.49 23.01 15.38
CA PHE A 356 12.41 23.14 16.51
C PHE A 356 13.87 22.75 16.20
N THR A 357 14.12 22.01 15.11
CA THR A 357 15.48 21.56 14.75
C THR A 357 16.16 22.45 13.71
N GLN A 358 15.45 23.39 13.08
CA GLN A 358 16.01 24.24 12.00
C GLN A 358 16.30 25.70 12.42
N GLU A 359 15.81 26.17 13.57
CA GLU A 359 16.05 27.56 14.00
C GLU A 359 17.34 27.80 14.82
N LEU A 360 18.12 26.76 15.13
CA LEU A 360 19.44 26.96 15.74
C LEU A 360 20.55 26.75 14.69
N PRO A 361 21.33 27.79 14.33
CA PRO A 361 22.51 27.63 13.50
C PRO A 361 23.61 27.01 14.35
N ILE A 362 23.55 25.69 14.55
CA ILE A 362 24.52 25.02 15.39
C ILE A 362 25.75 24.64 14.56
N SER A 363 26.86 25.32 14.83
CA SER A 363 28.17 25.02 14.24
C SER A 363 28.54 23.55 14.39
N SER A 364 29.27 23.00 13.40
CA SER A 364 29.55 21.56 13.22
C SER A 364 30.18 20.82 14.41
N HIS A 365 30.63 21.56 15.43
CA HIS A 365 31.17 21.02 16.68
C HIS A 365 30.10 20.48 17.63
N HIS A 366 28.91 21.09 17.69
CA HIS A 366 27.85 20.69 18.61
C HIS A 366 27.00 19.54 18.09
N HIS A 367 26.92 19.33 16.76
CA HIS A 367 26.26 18.15 16.21
C HIS A 367 26.94 16.87 16.71
N LYS A 368 28.28 16.82 16.65
CA LYS A 368 29.07 15.70 17.22
C LYS A 368 28.92 15.57 18.73
N LEU A 369 28.74 16.68 19.45
CA LEU A 369 28.52 16.67 20.90
C LEU A 369 27.14 16.12 21.26
N LEU A 370 26.10 16.48 20.51
CA LEU A 370 24.73 15.98 20.69
C LEU A 370 24.60 14.51 20.30
N THR A 371 25.28 14.06 19.23
CA THR A 371 25.33 12.62 18.90
C THR A 371 26.07 11.82 19.98
N ARG A 372 27.15 12.39 20.57
CA ARG A 372 27.88 11.76 21.67
C ARG A 372 27.11 11.76 22.99
N LEU A 373 26.35 12.82 23.30
CA LEU A 373 25.46 12.85 24.46
C LEU A 373 24.31 11.85 24.32
N ARG A 374 23.76 11.70 23.10
CA ARG A 374 22.73 10.69 22.80
C ARG A 374 23.26 9.27 22.94
N HIS A 375 24.48 8.98 22.50
CA HIS A 375 25.13 7.68 22.72
C HIS A 375 25.62 7.46 24.17
N GLY A 376 26.03 8.53 24.87
CA GLY A 376 26.49 8.48 26.26
C GLY A 376 25.37 8.22 27.26
N LEU A 377 24.21 8.86 27.06
CA LEU A 377 23.01 8.61 27.86
C LEU A 377 22.47 7.18 27.65
N PHE A 378 22.50 6.69 26.40
CA PHE A 378 22.10 5.32 26.08
C PHE A 378 23.00 4.26 26.74
N ASN A 379 24.31 4.54 26.87
CA ASN A 379 25.25 3.65 27.57
C ASN A 379 25.18 3.76 29.11
N GLN A 380 24.76 4.91 29.65
CA GLN A 380 24.53 5.04 31.10
C GLN A 380 23.27 4.29 31.55
N GLU A 381 22.22 4.27 30.73
CA GLU A 381 21.02 3.46 31.00
C GLU A 381 21.28 1.95 30.88
N LEU A 382 22.18 1.51 29.99
CA LEU A 382 22.61 0.11 29.89
C LEU A 382 23.59 -0.35 30.99
N GLY A 383 24.24 0.59 31.69
CA GLY A 383 25.09 0.27 32.85
C GLY A 383 24.34 0.30 34.19
N ALA A 384 23.11 0.82 34.19
CA ALA A 384 22.22 0.91 35.36
C ALA A 384 21.06 -0.10 35.33
N LEU A 385 20.89 -0.83 34.21
CA LEU A 385 20.14 -2.08 34.09
C LEU A 385 21.07 -3.27 34.29
#